data_AF-A0A4Z1FYQ0-F1
#
_entry.id   AF-A0A4Z1FYQ0-F1
#
_cell.length_a   1.000
_cell.length_b   1.000
_cell.length_c   1.000
_cell.angle_alpha   90.00
_cell.angle_beta   90.00
_cell.angle_gamma   90.00
#
_symmetry.space_group_name_H-M   'P 1'
#
loop_
_entity.id
_entity.type
_entity.pdbx_description
1 polymer ?
#
loop_
_entity_poly.entity_id
_entity_poly.type
_entity_poly.pdbx_seq_one_letter_code
_entity_poly.pdbx_strand_id
1 'polypeptide(L)'
;MVEDSYEQPSDFTPERWYSRLEMVKDKSGVSPFLTGSHSCIGKNLSLMQLRNVIATFMTRYDISFGPNEDDLAVCRDMKDQFNPHAGELDTCFIPRAFK
;
A
#
# COMPACT_ATOMS: atom_id res chain seq x y z
N MET A 1 17.80 -8.88 -3.75
CA MET A 1 17.59 -8.08 -2.51
C MET A 1 16.11 -7.93 -2.14
N VAL A 2 15.18 -7.62 -3.07
CA VAL A 2 13.73 -7.84 -2.84
C VAL A 2 13.30 -9.19 -3.45
N GLU A 3 13.84 -9.50 -4.63
CA GLU A 3 13.59 -10.76 -5.36
C GLU A 3 13.90 -12.03 -4.58
N ASP A 4 14.90 -11.96 -3.70
CA ASP A 4 15.35 -13.11 -2.89
C ASP A 4 14.56 -13.24 -1.58
N SER A 5 13.91 -12.15 -1.13
CA SER A 5 13.20 -12.08 0.14
C SER A 5 11.75 -12.53 0.04
N TYR A 6 11.17 -12.53 -1.16
CA TYR A 6 9.74 -12.66 -1.39
C TYR A 6 9.45 -13.55 -2.61
N GLU A 7 8.47 -14.45 -2.49
CA GLU A 7 7.90 -15.09 -3.69
C GLU A 7 7.01 -14.11 -4.45
N GLN A 8 7.11 -14.03 -5.77
CA GLN A 8 6.35 -13.04 -6.58
C GLN A 8 6.51 -11.60 -6.03
N PRO A 9 7.74 -11.08 -5.95
CA PRO A 9 8.08 -9.80 -5.30
C PRO A 9 7.45 -8.59 -5.99
N SER A 10 7.19 -8.67 -7.29
CA SER A 10 6.52 -7.64 -8.10
C SER A 10 5.01 -7.58 -7.88
N ASP A 11 4.41 -8.64 -7.33
CA ASP A 11 2.96 -8.79 -7.28
C ASP A 11 2.42 -8.28 -5.94
N PHE A 12 1.37 -7.46 -6.01
CA PHE A 12 0.66 -7.00 -4.82
C PHE A 12 -0.14 -8.15 -4.19
N THR A 13 0.45 -8.81 -3.20
CA THR A 13 -0.12 -9.97 -2.50
C THR A 13 -0.24 -9.71 -0.99
N PRO A 14 -1.38 -9.17 -0.50
CA PRO A 14 -1.61 -8.95 0.93
C PRO A 14 -1.55 -10.23 1.77
N GLU A 15 -1.97 -11.36 1.20
CA GLU A 15 -2.03 -12.68 1.86
C GLU A 15 -0.68 -13.12 2.42
N ARG A 16 0.41 -12.65 1.80
CA ARG A 16 1.80 -12.85 2.25
C ARG A 16 2.01 -12.56 3.74
N TRP A 17 1.21 -11.64 4.29
CA TRP A 17 1.38 -11.13 5.65
C TRP A 17 0.45 -11.77 6.68
N TYR A 18 -0.52 -12.61 6.28
CA TYR A 18 -1.48 -13.20 7.23
C TYR A 18 -1.91 -14.64 6.94
N SER A 19 -1.94 -15.09 5.69
CA SER A 19 -2.44 -16.42 5.31
C SER A 19 -1.43 -17.26 4.52
N ARG A 20 -0.46 -16.64 3.85
CA ARG A 20 0.59 -17.30 3.06
C ARG A 20 1.98 -16.86 3.52
N LEU A 21 2.32 -17.16 4.77
CA LEU A 21 3.56 -16.69 5.41
C LEU A 21 4.82 -17.31 4.80
N GLU A 22 4.70 -18.48 4.18
CA GLU A 22 5.74 -19.17 3.43
C GLU A 22 6.28 -18.36 2.25
N MET A 23 5.48 -17.42 1.72
CA MET A 23 5.88 -16.51 0.64
C MET A 23 6.89 -15.43 1.10
N VAL A 24 7.19 -15.35 2.41
CA VAL A 24 8.23 -14.46 2.98
C VAL A 24 9.45 -15.29 3.36
N LYS A 25 10.47 -15.27 2.49
CA LYS A 25 11.74 -15.98 2.70
C LYS A 25 12.62 -15.23 3.71
N ASP A 26 12.62 -13.91 3.63
CA ASP A 26 13.35 -13.04 4.56
C ASP A 26 12.53 -11.80 4.92
N LYS A 27 12.18 -11.69 6.21
CA LYS A 27 11.42 -10.56 6.76
C LYS A 27 12.22 -9.27 6.83
N SER A 28 13.56 -9.35 6.82
CA SER A 28 14.42 -8.17 6.91
C SER A 28 14.39 -7.30 5.64
N GLY A 29 13.89 -7.85 4.51
CA GLY A 29 13.76 -7.14 3.24
C GLY A 29 12.71 -6.02 3.23
N VAL A 30 11.87 -5.88 4.27
CA VAL A 30 10.87 -4.79 4.39
C VAL A 30 11.29 -3.87 5.53
N SER A 31 11.77 -2.67 5.17
CA SER A 31 12.15 -1.63 6.13
C SER A 31 11.69 -0.23 5.69
N PRO A 32 10.36 0.00 5.52
CA PRO A 32 9.82 1.26 5.00
C PRO A 32 10.02 2.45 5.96
N PHE A 33 10.34 2.18 7.23
CA PHE A 33 10.62 3.18 8.25
C PHE A 33 12.09 3.17 8.69
N LEU A 34 12.99 2.57 7.88
CA LEU A 34 14.38 2.29 8.23
C LEU A 34 14.49 1.47 9.54
N THR A 35 15.72 1.21 10.00
CA THR A 35 16.00 0.43 11.22
C THR A 35 17.21 1.03 11.95
N GLY A 36 17.31 0.82 13.27
CA GLY A 36 18.42 1.31 14.08
C GLY A 36 18.34 2.81 14.39
N SER A 37 19.51 3.46 14.49
CA SER A 37 19.67 4.88 14.83
C SER A 37 18.98 5.84 13.86
N HIS A 38 18.74 5.40 12.62
CA HIS A 38 18.08 6.17 11.57
C HIS A 38 16.61 5.77 11.37
N SER A 39 16.03 4.98 12.28
CA SER A 39 14.61 4.63 12.20
C SER A 39 13.71 5.87 12.29
N CYS A 40 12.63 5.87 11.51
CA CYS A 40 11.66 6.95 11.50
C CYS A 40 10.94 7.04 12.85
N ILE A 41 11.13 8.16 13.55
CA ILE A 41 10.44 8.46 14.82
C ILE A 41 8.91 8.47 14.68
N GLY A 42 8.41 8.78 13.48
CA GLY A 42 6.98 8.82 13.15
C GLY A 42 6.33 7.45 12.95
N LYS A 43 7.08 6.34 12.95
CA LYS A 43 6.58 5.00 12.60
C LYS A 43 5.25 4.64 13.27
N ASN A 44 5.15 4.80 14.58
CA ASN A 44 3.95 4.42 15.32
C ASN A 44 2.76 5.32 14.98
N LEU A 45 2.99 6.63 14.84
CA LEU A 45 1.96 7.60 14.47
C LEU A 45 1.45 7.32 13.05
N SER A 46 2.35 7.13 12.08
CA SER A 46 2.02 6.84 10.69
C SER A 46 1.21 5.55 10.57
N LEU A 47 1.61 4.48 11.27
CA LEU A 47 0.86 3.21 11.26
C LEU A 47 -0.53 3.34 11.89
N MET A 48 -0.67 4.12 12.96
CA MET A 48 -1.97 4.41 13.57
C MET A 48 -2.89 5.18 12.60
N GLN A 49 -2.36 6.24 11.97
CA GLN A 49 -3.11 7.03 11.00
C GLN A 49 -3.52 6.20 9.79
N LEU A 50 -2.60 5.42 9.21
CA LEU A 50 -2.88 4.56 8.07
C LEU A 50 -4.02 3.58 8.37
N ARG A 51 -4.00 2.93 9.54
CA ARG A 51 -5.06 2.02 9.97
C ARG A 51 -6.41 2.73 10.10
N ASN A 52 -6.44 3.89 10.74
CA ASN A 52 -7.69 4.65 10.93
C ASN A 52 -8.27 5.14 9.61
N VAL A 53 -7.42 5.66 8.72
CA VAL A 53 -7.84 6.13 7.40
C VAL A 53 -8.39 4.96 6.58
N ILE A 54 -7.64 3.87 6.43
CA ILE A 54 -8.09 2.69 5.67
C ILE A 54 -9.40 2.14 6.26
N ALA A 55 -9.50 1.95 7.58
CA ALA A 55 -10.71 1.46 8.21
C ALA A 55 -11.91 2.39 7.95
N THR A 56 -11.69 3.71 7.98
CA THR A 56 -12.74 4.70 7.69
C THR A 56 -13.22 4.58 6.25
N PHE A 57 -12.31 4.49 5.28
CA PHE A 57 -12.66 4.32 3.87
C PHE A 57 -13.41 3.01 3.63
N MET A 58 -12.89 1.89 4.11
CA MET A 58 -13.47 0.57 3.90
C MET A 58 -14.84 0.40 4.58
N THR A 59 -15.10 1.11 5.68
CA THR A 59 -16.40 1.02 6.38
C THR A 59 -17.45 1.97 5.81
N ARG A 60 -17.05 3.14 5.30
CA ARG A 60 -17.98 4.19 4.87
C ARG A 60 -18.25 4.22 3.37
N TYR A 61 -17.39 3.63 2.55
CA TYR A 61 -17.51 3.75 1.09
C TYR A 61 -17.32 2.40 0.40
N ASP A 62 -18.05 2.21 -0.69
CA ASP A 62 -17.65 1.33 -1.78
C ASP A 62 -16.81 2.15 -2.76
N ILE A 63 -15.60 1.69 -3.05
CA ILE A 63 -14.63 2.39 -3.88
C ILE A 63 -14.46 1.60 -5.18
N SER A 64 -14.58 2.27 -6.32
CA SER A 64 -14.31 1.70 -7.64
C SER A 64 -13.45 2.64 -8.47
N PHE A 65 -12.89 2.13 -9.56
CA PHE A 65 -12.29 2.99 -10.58
C PHE A 65 -13.32 3.92 -11.21
N GLY A 66 -12.86 5.09 -11.62
CA GLY A 66 -13.66 6.05 -12.38
C GLY A 66 -13.99 5.52 -13.78
N PRO A 67 -14.97 6.11 -14.47
CA PRO A 67 -15.44 5.63 -15.76
C PRO A 67 -14.40 5.72 -16.88
N ASN A 68 -13.37 6.57 -16.72
CA ASN A 68 -12.30 6.77 -17.70
C ASN A 68 -10.93 6.38 -17.13
N GLU A 69 -10.90 5.59 -16.05
CA GLU A 69 -9.64 5.24 -15.42
C GLU A 69 -8.80 4.36 -16.34
N ASP A 70 -7.52 4.71 -16.44
CA ASP A 70 -6.49 3.91 -17.06
C ASP A 70 -5.73 3.19 -15.95
N ASP A 71 -6.00 1.89 -15.78
CA ASP A 71 -5.42 1.04 -14.73
C ASP A 71 -3.87 1.04 -14.70
N LEU A 72 -3.21 1.58 -15.73
CA LEU A 72 -1.76 1.71 -15.82
C LEU A 72 -1.22 3.13 -15.59
N ALA A 73 -2.06 4.17 -15.59
CA ALA A 73 -1.63 5.57 -15.46
C ALA A 73 -0.88 5.83 -14.16
N VAL A 74 -1.37 5.25 -13.05
CA VAL A 74 -0.73 5.32 -11.73
C VAL A 74 0.74 4.91 -11.77
N CYS A 75 1.03 3.79 -12.44
CA CYS A 75 2.38 3.22 -12.50
C CYS A 75 3.23 3.86 -13.60
N ARG A 76 2.65 4.06 -14.79
CA ARG A 76 3.36 4.61 -15.96
C ARG A 76 3.79 6.05 -15.74
N ASP A 77 2.92 6.87 -15.16
CA ASP A 77 3.11 8.30 -15.02
C ASP A 77 3.69 8.68 -13.64
N MET A 78 4.06 7.67 -12.84
CA MET A 78 4.72 7.83 -11.55
C MET A 78 6.05 8.58 -11.71
N LYS A 79 6.26 9.60 -10.88
CA LYS A 79 7.49 10.39 -10.86
C LYS A 79 8.33 10.01 -9.65
N ASP A 80 9.57 9.63 -9.89
CA ASP A 80 10.55 9.42 -8.83
C ASP A 80 11.20 10.76 -8.46
N GLN A 81 10.69 11.39 -7.41
CA GLN A 81 11.16 12.68 -6.89
C GLN A 81 11.47 12.53 -5.40
N PHE A 82 12.44 11.68 -5.07
CA PHE A 82 12.86 11.30 -3.70
C PHE A 82 11.82 10.46 -2.93
N ASN A 83 10.53 10.78 -3.05
CA ASN A 83 9.42 9.86 -2.78
C ASN A 83 8.68 9.61 -4.09
N PRO A 84 8.18 8.39 -4.34
CA PRO A 84 7.36 8.12 -5.51
C PRO A 84 6.08 8.96 -5.44
N HIS A 85 5.89 9.81 -6.43
CA HIS A 85 4.63 10.50 -6.65
C HIS A 85 3.84 9.70 -7.68
N ALA A 86 2.81 8.99 -7.24
CA ALA A 86 1.95 8.20 -8.10
C ALA A 86 1.38 9.03 -9.25
N GLY A 87 1.12 8.38 -10.38
CA GLY A 87 0.33 8.96 -11.47
C GLY A 87 -1.12 9.23 -11.05
N GLU A 88 -1.91 9.76 -11.97
CA GLU A 88 -3.33 10.04 -11.75
C GLU A 88 -4.11 8.73 -11.50
N LEU A 89 -5.09 8.79 -10.61
CA LEU A 89 -5.99 7.69 -10.23
C LEU A 89 -7.41 8.25 -10.05
N ASP A 90 -8.25 8.09 -11.07
CA ASP A 90 -9.67 8.44 -11.01
C ASP A 90 -10.45 7.34 -10.27
N THR A 91 -11.19 7.76 -9.24
CA THR A 91 -11.91 6.86 -8.34
C THR A 91 -13.30 7.39 -8.01
N CYS A 92 -14.27 6.48 -7.94
CA CYS A 92 -15.61 6.77 -7.48
C CYS A 92 -15.78 6.27 -6.04
N PHE A 93 -16.33 7.13 -5.18
CA PHE A 93 -16.66 6.80 -3.80
C PHE A 93 -18.18 6.81 -3.62
N ILE A 94 -18.75 5.64 -3.38
CA ILE A 94 -20.19 5.47 -3.14
C ILE A 94 -20.40 5.31 -1.64
N PRO A 95 -21.11 6.22 -0.95
CA PRO A 95 -21.37 6.08 0.47
C PRO A 95 -22.14 4.79 0.78
N ARG A 96 -21.62 3.99 1.70
CA ARG A 96 -22.35 2.85 2.27
C ARG A 96 -23.43 3.38 3.20
N ALA A 97 -24.65 2.90 3.04
CA ALA A 97 -25.69 3.13 4.04
C ALA A 97 -25.21 2.54 5.37
N PHE A 98 -25.16 3.36 6.42
CA PHE A 98 -24.94 2.87 7.78
C PHE A 98 -26.03 1.83 8.07
N LYS A 99 -25.61 0.60 8.35
CA LYS A 99 -26.50 -0.46 8.83
C LYS A 99 -26.51 -0.45 10.35
#